data_AF-A0AAV2EY72-F1
#
_entry.id   AF-A0AAV2EY72-F1
#
_cell.length_a   1.000
_cell.length_b   1.000
_cell.length_c   1.000
_cell.angle_alpha   90.00
_cell.angle_beta   90.00
_cell.angle_gamma   90.00
#
_symmetry.space_group_name_H-M   'P 1'
#
loop_
_entity.id
_entity.type
_entity.pdbx_description
1 polymer ?
#
loop_
_entity_poly.entity_id
_entity_poly.type
_entity_poly.pdbx_seq_one_letter_code
_entity_poly.pdbx_strand_id
1 'polypeptide(L)'
;MVRVQSLSDSGIRKIPDCYVKPPSHRPSLNHNAAAAVVSNIPVTDLAEDFSHDPSVRSETLRRLSSACKDWGFFQVVNHDVDVDMMRNIREIWREFFDLPLDSKQQYANDPISDKGYGSRLGVEKGATLDWSDYFFLRRGNVGR
;
A
#
# COMPACT_ATOMS: atom_id res chain seq x y z
N MET A 1 14.14 13.34 12.41
CA MET A 1 13.12 13.29 11.35
C MET A 1 11.77 13.24 12.02
N VAL A 2 10.81 14.10 11.67
CA VAL A 2 9.52 14.15 12.36
C VAL A 2 8.58 13.08 11.79
N ARG A 3 7.88 12.34 12.67
CA ARG A 3 6.86 11.36 12.28
C ARG A 3 5.57 12.07 11.88
N VAL A 4 4.90 11.58 10.84
CA VAL A 4 3.69 12.23 10.32
C VAL A 4 2.53 12.09 11.31
N GLN A 5 2.39 10.95 11.97
CA GLN A 5 1.40 10.75 13.02
C GLN A 5 1.59 11.75 14.16
N SER A 6 2.82 11.95 14.65
CA SER A 6 3.10 12.94 15.69
C SER A 6 2.81 14.39 15.24
N LEU A 7 3.02 14.71 13.96
CA LEU A 7 2.59 16.01 13.41
C LEU A 7 1.07 16.15 13.41
N SER A 8 0.37 15.10 12.95
CA SER A 8 -1.09 15.05 12.93
C SER A 8 -1.67 15.25 14.34
N ASP A 9 -1.11 14.57 15.34
CA ASP A 9 -1.59 14.59 16.71
C ASP A 9 -1.25 15.89 17.47
N SER A 10 -0.29 16.67 16.96
CA SER A 10 0.13 17.93 17.59
C SER A 10 -0.87 19.09 17.48
N GLY A 11 -1.96 18.90 16.73
CA GLY A 11 -2.99 19.93 16.53
C GLY A 11 -2.61 21.01 15.52
N ILE A 12 -1.67 20.74 14.62
CA ILE A 12 -1.32 21.66 13.53
C ILE A 12 -2.57 22.01 12.70
N ARG A 13 -2.69 23.29 12.33
CA ARG A 13 -3.81 23.78 11.50
C ARG A 13 -3.46 23.90 10.01
N LYS A 14 -2.18 23.74 9.68
CA LYS A 14 -1.65 23.80 8.32
C LYS A 14 -0.55 22.74 8.21
N ILE A 15 -0.62 21.92 7.15
CA ILE A 15 0.45 20.96 6.84
C ILE A 15 1.72 21.72 6.43
N PRO A 16 2.92 21.29 6.85
CA PRO A 16 4.17 21.88 6.40
C PRO A 16 4.32 21.82 4.87
N ASP A 17 4.94 22.84 4.28
CA ASP A 17 5.02 23.00 2.83
C ASP A 17 5.76 21.84 2.14
N CYS A 18 6.65 21.13 2.86
CA CYS A 18 7.32 19.94 2.34
C CYS A 18 6.38 18.75 2.06
N TYR A 19 5.13 18.76 2.54
CA TYR A 19 4.11 17.74 2.23
C TYR A 19 3.08 18.22 1.20
N VAL A 20 3.15 19.48 0.79
CA VAL A 20 2.21 20.06 -0.17
C VAL A 20 2.64 19.69 -1.58
N LYS A 21 1.85 18.83 -2.26
CA LYS A 21 2.10 18.46 -3.66
C LYS A 21 1.95 19.69 -4.58
N PRO A 22 2.74 19.80 -5.67
CA PRO A 22 2.55 20.82 -6.70
C PRO A 22 1.13 20.80 -7.28
N PRO A 23 0.57 21.94 -7.74
CA PRO A 23 -0.79 21.99 -8.27
C PRO A 23 -1.08 20.93 -9.35
N SER A 24 -0.11 20.62 -10.21
CA SER A 24 -0.22 19.62 -11.27
C SER A 24 -0.36 18.17 -10.78
N HIS A 25 0.03 17.87 -9.53
CA HIS A 25 -0.06 16.54 -8.93
C HIS A 25 -1.24 16.39 -7.96
N ARG A 26 -2.06 17.43 -7.80
CA ARG A 26 -3.23 17.36 -6.93
C ARG A 26 -4.37 16.68 -7.67
N PRO A 27 -5.17 15.85 -6.98
CA PRO A 27 -6.32 15.20 -7.60
C PRO A 27 -7.28 16.25 -8.15
N SER A 28 -7.78 16.03 -9.38
CA SER A 28 -8.87 16.82 -9.92
C SER A 28 -10.16 16.46 -9.18
N LEU A 29 -10.90 17.45 -8.67
CA LEU A 29 -12.12 17.25 -7.88
C LEU A 29 -13.34 16.81 -8.72
N ASN A 30 -13.13 16.31 -9.94
CA ASN A 30 -14.21 15.75 -10.74
C ASN A 30 -14.59 14.36 -10.19
N HIS A 31 -15.39 14.36 -9.12
CA HIS A 31 -15.84 13.16 -8.41
C HIS A 31 -16.49 12.13 -9.33
N ASN A 32 -17.20 12.57 -10.38
CA ASN A 32 -17.86 11.67 -11.33
C ASN A 32 -16.85 10.91 -12.19
N ALA A 33 -15.78 11.58 -12.62
CA ALA A 33 -14.72 10.95 -13.41
C ALA A 33 -13.89 9.97 -12.56
N ALA A 34 -13.58 10.32 -11.32
CA ALA A 34 -12.86 9.44 -10.40
C ALA A 34 -13.67 8.17 -10.08
N ALA A 35 -14.97 8.30 -9.78
CA ALA A 35 -15.84 7.16 -9.52
C ALA A 35 -15.94 6.22 -10.73
N ALA A 36 -16.08 6.77 -11.93
CA ALA A 36 -16.13 5.99 -13.17
C ALA A 36 -14.84 5.18 -13.41
N VAL A 37 -13.66 5.73 -13.07
CA VAL A 37 -12.38 5.00 -13.20
C VAL A 37 -12.31 3.86 -12.18
N VAL A 38 -12.72 4.08 -10.92
CA VAL A 38 -12.70 3.05 -9.87
C VAL A 38 -13.65 1.88 -10.21
N SER A 39 -14.82 2.16 -10.79
CA SER A 39 -15.77 1.12 -11.21
C SER A 39 -15.27 0.22 -12.33
N ASN A 40 -14.21 0.62 -13.05
CA ASN A 40 -13.70 -0.11 -14.20
C ASN A 40 -12.42 -0.93 -13.90
N ILE A 41 -11.89 -0.87 -12.66
CA ILE A 41 -10.71 -1.66 -12.29
C ILE A 41 -11.05 -3.16 -12.43
N PRO A 42 -10.29 -3.93 -13.22
CA PRO A 42 -10.56 -5.35 -13.43
C PRO A 42 -10.57 -6.13 -12.12
N VAL A 43 -11.51 -7.06 -11.99
CA VAL A 43 -11.57 -8.02 -10.88
C VAL A 43 -11.29 -9.40 -11.45
N THR A 44 -10.24 -10.05 -10.94
CA THR A 44 -9.82 -11.39 -11.34
C THR A 44 -10.25 -12.38 -10.27
N ASP A 45 -11.10 -13.33 -10.64
CA ASP A 45 -11.52 -14.44 -9.79
C ASP A 45 -10.52 -15.60 -9.92
N LEU A 46 -9.93 -16.02 -8.80
CA LEU A 46 -8.94 -17.11 -8.74
C LEU A 46 -9.53 -18.44 -8.23
N ALA A 47 -10.84 -18.55 -8.02
CA ALA A 47 -11.47 -19.79 -7.54
C ALA A 47 -11.10 -21.01 -8.42
N GLU A 48 -10.93 -20.77 -9.72
CA GLU A 48 -10.65 -21.81 -10.71
C GLU A 48 -9.18 -21.83 -11.19
N ASP A 49 -8.27 -21.08 -10.56
CA ASP A 49 -6.87 -21.01 -11.00
C ASP A 49 -6.15 -22.37 -10.82
N PHE A 50 -6.61 -23.16 -9.83
CA PHE A 50 -6.18 -24.54 -9.59
C PHE A 50 -7.14 -25.59 -10.19
N SER A 51 -8.04 -25.19 -11.09
CA SER A 51 -8.98 -26.11 -11.73
C SER A 51 -8.24 -27.22 -12.49
N HIS A 52 -8.76 -28.44 -12.40
CA HIS A 52 -8.25 -29.58 -13.17
C HIS A 52 -8.62 -29.49 -14.66
N ASP A 53 -9.56 -28.61 -15.03
CA ASP A 53 -9.93 -28.35 -16.43
C ASP A 53 -8.95 -27.34 -17.08
N PRO A 54 -8.16 -27.76 -18.09
CA PRO A 54 -7.21 -26.88 -18.77
C PRO A 54 -7.85 -25.69 -19.47
N SER A 55 -9.12 -25.80 -19.91
CA SER A 55 -9.84 -24.74 -20.60
C SER A 55 -10.21 -23.60 -19.64
N VAL A 56 -10.68 -23.96 -18.44
CA VAL A 56 -11.02 -23.01 -17.36
C VAL A 56 -9.77 -22.29 -16.89
N ARG A 57 -8.66 -23.02 -16.65
CA ARG A 57 -7.39 -22.39 -16.27
C ARG A 57 -6.87 -21.44 -17.35
N SER A 58 -7.00 -21.80 -18.63
CA SER A 58 -6.58 -20.94 -19.74
C SER A 58 -7.41 -19.65 -19.83
N GLU A 59 -8.69 -19.69 -19.48
CA GLU A 59 -9.55 -18.52 -19.37
C GLU A 59 -9.07 -17.56 -18.28
N THR A 60 -8.82 -18.06 -17.07
CA THR A 60 -8.32 -17.27 -15.93
C THR A 60 -7.01 -16.57 -16.27
N LEU A 61 -6.04 -17.31 -16.85
CA LEU A 61 -4.75 -16.74 -17.27
C LEU A 61 -4.90 -15.66 -18.35
N ARG A 62 -5.86 -15.80 -19.27
CA ARG A 62 -6.10 -14.79 -20.31
C ARG A 62 -6.66 -13.51 -19.73
N ARG A 63 -7.58 -13.59 -18.77
CA ARG A 63 -8.13 -12.43 -18.04
C ARG A 63 -7.03 -11.71 -17.26
N LEU A 64 -6.20 -12.47 -16.54
CA LEU A 64 -5.04 -11.92 -15.84
C LEU A 64 -4.08 -11.22 -16.80
N SER A 65 -3.77 -11.84 -17.94
CA SER A 65 -2.90 -11.25 -18.97
C SER A 65 -3.46 -9.94 -19.53
N SER A 66 -4.75 -9.87 -19.82
CA SER A 66 -5.42 -8.65 -20.29
C SER A 66 -5.41 -7.57 -19.21
N ALA A 67 -5.75 -7.89 -17.96
CA ALA A 67 -5.69 -6.93 -16.86
C ALA A 67 -4.28 -6.35 -16.65
N CYS A 68 -3.24 -7.19 -16.71
CA CYS A 68 -1.85 -6.73 -16.63
C CYS A 68 -1.46 -5.82 -17.81
N LYS A 69 -1.88 -6.15 -19.05
CA LYS A 69 -1.51 -5.38 -20.26
C LYS A 69 -2.27 -4.07 -20.38
N ASP A 70 -3.57 -4.11 -20.13
CA ASP A 70 -4.48 -3.01 -20.44
C ASP A 70 -4.57 -2.03 -19.26
N TRP A 71 -4.40 -2.51 -18.02
CA TRP A 71 -4.52 -1.71 -16.81
C TRP A 71 -3.23 -1.58 -16.00
N GLY A 72 -2.39 -2.63 -15.97
CA GLY A 72 -1.22 -2.70 -15.09
C GLY A 72 -1.57 -2.85 -13.60
N PHE A 73 -2.86 -2.91 -13.25
CA PHE A 73 -3.37 -3.14 -11.91
C PHE A 73 -4.76 -3.80 -11.97
N PHE A 74 -5.08 -4.64 -10.97
CA PHE A 74 -6.35 -5.35 -10.87
C PHE A 74 -6.62 -5.75 -9.42
N GLN A 75 -7.87 -6.05 -9.12
CA GLN A 75 -8.30 -6.65 -7.86
C GLN A 75 -8.37 -8.17 -8.00
N VAL A 76 -8.18 -8.89 -6.90
CA VAL A 76 -8.26 -10.34 -6.86
C VAL A 76 -9.31 -10.77 -5.85
N VAL A 77 -10.15 -11.73 -6.24
CA VAL A 77 -11.13 -12.39 -5.35
C VAL A 77 -10.92 -13.91 -5.37
N ASN A 78 -11.42 -14.61 -4.35
CA ASN A 78 -11.27 -16.06 -4.20
C ASN A 78 -9.82 -16.55 -4.29
N HIS A 79 -8.88 -15.78 -3.72
CA HIS A 79 -7.44 -16.06 -3.72
C HIS A 79 -6.98 -17.10 -2.68
N ASP A 80 -7.92 -17.76 -2.00
CA ASP A 80 -7.70 -18.78 -0.95
C ASP A 80 -6.91 -18.33 0.30
N VAL A 81 -6.42 -17.09 0.35
CA VAL A 81 -5.92 -16.48 1.59
C VAL A 81 -7.05 -16.35 2.62
N ASP A 82 -6.82 -16.97 3.78
CA ASP A 82 -7.73 -16.97 4.93
C ASP A 82 -8.16 -15.55 5.35
N VAL A 83 -9.47 -15.34 5.45
CA VAL A 83 -10.08 -14.04 5.76
C VAL A 83 -9.78 -13.59 7.19
N ASP A 84 -9.73 -14.52 8.15
CA ASP A 84 -9.40 -14.26 9.54
C ASP A 84 -7.92 -13.90 9.67
N MET A 85 -7.03 -14.56 8.93
CA MET A 85 -5.61 -14.17 8.83
C MET A 85 -5.45 -12.74 8.32
N MET A 86 -6.15 -12.36 7.25
CA MET A 86 -6.12 -10.98 6.74
C MET A 86 -6.68 -9.97 7.75
N ARG A 87 -7.74 -10.33 8.49
CA ARG A 87 -8.30 -9.49 9.57
C ARG A 87 -7.28 -9.29 10.68
N ASN A 88 -6.69 -10.37 11.18
CA ASN A 88 -5.70 -10.35 12.25
C ASN A 88 -4.48 -9.51 11.87
N ILE A 89 -3.96 -9.65 10.64
CA ILE A 89 -2.83 -8.82 10.18
C ILE A 89 -3.19 -7.33 10.19
N ARG A 90 -4.39 -6.96 9.76
CA ARG A 90 -4.85 -5.55 9.83
C ARG A 90 -4.96 -5.04 11.26
N GLU A 91 -5.41 -5.89 12.19
CA GLU A 91 -5.50 -5.55 13.61
C GLU A 91 -4.13 -5.36 14.24
N ILE A 92 -3.19 -6.29 14.01
CA ILE A 92 -1.80 -6.17 14.46
C ILE A 92 -1.15 -4.88 13.94
N TRP A 93 -1.37 -4.53 12.67
CA TRP A 93 -0.86 -3.28 12.13
C TRP A 93 -1.46 -2.05 12.82
N ARG A 94 -2.77 -2.03 13.07
CA ARG A 94 -3.41 -0.94 13.82
C ARG A 94 -2.83 -0.81 15.22
N GLU A 95 -2.78 -1.92 15.96
CA GLU A 95 -2.20 -1.98 17.30
C GLU A 95 -0.77 -1.44 17.32
N PHE A 96 0.07 -1.82 16.36
CA PHE A 96 1.43 -1.31 16.26
C PHE A 96 1.46 0.22 16.10
N PHE A 97 0.65 0.79 15.20
CA PHE A 97 0.63 2.24 14.97
C PHE A 97 -0.06 3.02 16.10
N ASP A 98 -0.87 2.37 16.92
CA ASP A 98 -1.47 2.94 18.13
C ASP A 98 -0.51 2.95 19.34
N LEU A 99 0.61 2.23 19.27
CA LEU A 99 1.64 2.27 20.31
C LEU A 99 2.22 3.69 20.51
N PRO A 100 2.72 4.02 21.72
CA PRO A 100 3.47 5.24 21.96
C PRO A 100 4.64 5.40 20.98
N LEU A 101 4.97 6.65 20.66
CA LEU A 101 6.05 6.97 19.73
C LEU A 101 7.37 6.28 20.12
N ASP A 102 7.75 6.34 21.40
CA ASP A 102 9.00 5.77 21.90
C ASP A 102 9.08 4.26 21.67
N SER A 103 7.96 3.54 21.81
CA SER A 103 7.87 2.11 21.53
C SER A 103 8.08 1.82 20.04
N LYS A 104 7.43 2.57 19.15
CA LYS A 104 7.62 2.44 17.70
C LYS A 104 9.03 2.80 17.26
N GLN A 105 9.65 3.78 17.93
CA GLN A 105 10.97 4.30 17.60
C GLN A 105 12.09 3.29 17.92
N GLN A 106 11.85 2.30 18.79
CA GLN A 106 12.77 1.16 18.97
C GLN A 106 12.95 0.34 17.69
N TYR A 107 11.98 0.40 16.78
CA TYR A 107 12.02 -0.27 15.48
C TYR A 107 12.34 0.69 14.34
N ALA A 108 12.88 1.88 14.63
CA ALA A 108 13.19 2.87 13.60
C ALA A 108 14.02 2.29 12.48
N ASN A 109 13.72 2.68 11.24
CA ASN A 109 14.39 2.11 10.09
C ASN A 109 15.90 2.42 10.09
N ASP A 110 16.69 1.41 9.76
CA ASP A 110 18.13 1.53 9.62
C ASP A 110 18.49 1.97 8.18
N PRO A 111 19.30 3.02 7.99
CA PRO A 111 19.71 3.51 6.66
C PRO A 111 20.42 2.48 5.78
N ILE A 112 20.95 1.40 6.36
CA ILE A 112 21.67 0.35 5.62
C ILE A 112 20.71 -0.74 5.12
N SER A 113 19.76 -1.15 5.97
CA SER A 113 18.85 -2.26 5.65
C SER A 113 17.50 -1.83 5.08
N ASP A 114 17.13 -0.54 5.19
CA ASP A 114 15.82 0.05 4.88
C ASP A 114 14.63 -0.61 5.61
N LYS A 115 14.89 -1.52 6.55
CA LYS A 115 13.88 -2.23 7.34
C LYS A 115 13.52 -1.42 8.57
N GLY A 116 12.24 -1.43 8.94
CA GLY A 116 11.72 -0.85 10.17
C GLY A 116 10.74 0.31 9.97
N TYR A 117 10.46 1.00 11.07
CA TYR A 117 9.52 2.11 11.21
C TYR A 117 10.11 3.43 10.71
N GLY A 118 9.49 3.98 9.67
CA GLY A 118 9.98 5.11 8.89
C GLY A 118 8.88 6.12 8.55
N SER A 119 9.31 7.30 8.11
CA SER A 119 8.42 8.37 7.62
C SER A 119 8.95 8.98 6.32
N ARG A 120 10.04 8.42 5.79
CA ARG A 120 10.77 8.93 4.62
C ARG A 120 11.54 7.80 3.95
N LEU A 121 11.04 7.30 2.82
CA LEU A 121 11.78 6.42 1.92
C LEU A 121 12.57 7.28 0.92
N GLY A 122 13.89 7.12 0.88
CA GLY A 122 14.71 7.39 -0.32
C GLY A 122 14.62 8.76 -1.03
N VAL A 123 14.17 9.83 -0.39
CA VAL A 123 13.94 11.12 -1.08
C VAL A 123 15.15 12.04 -1.11
N GLU A 124 15.45 12.55 -2.32
CA GLU A 124 16.40 13.62 -2.62
C GLU A 124 16.16 14.88 -1.78
N LYS A 125 17.20 15.71 -1.64
CA LYS A 125 17.10 16.99 -0.93
C LYS A 125 16.13 17.91 -1.69
N GLY A 126 15.02 18.27 -1.04
CA GLY A 126 13.99 19.17 -1.61
C GLY A 126 12.77 18.47 -2.20
N ALA A 127 12.71 17.14 -2.21
CA ALA A 127 11.53 16.42 -2.67
C ALA A 127 10.30 16.64 -1.76
N THR A 128 9.11 16.67 -2.37
CA THR A 128 7.84 16.67 -1.64
C THR A 128 7.64 15.32 -0.95
N LEU A 129 7.41 15.35 0.35
CA LEU A 129 7.22 14.20 1.21
C LEU A 129 5.78 13.68 1.13
N ASP A 130 5.62 12.40 1.41
CA ASP A 130 4.30 11.79 1.59
C ASP A 130 3.81 11.99 3.01
N TRP A 131 2.51 12.24 3.15
CA TRP A 131 1.85 12.35 4.45
C TRP A 131 1.55 10.96 5.02
N SER A 132 2.60 10.20 5.29
CA SER A 132 2.50 8.82 5.78
C SER A 132 3.70 8.42 6.62
N ASP A 133 3.43 7.63 7.66
CA ASP A 133 4.43 6.77 8.28
C ASP A 133 4.28 5.35 7.71
N TYR A 134 5.35 4.56 7.77
CA TYR A 134 5.37 3.18 7.29
C TYR A 134 6.20 2.29 8.20
N PHE A 135 6.00 0.99 8.03
CA PHE A 135 6.92 -0.01 8.53
C PHE A 135 7.30 -0.94 7.39
N PHE A 136 8.59 -1.05 7.10
CA PHE A 136 9.07 -1.89 6.01
C PHE A 136 9.69 -3.19 6.53
N LEU A 137 9.17 -4.32 6.05
CA LEU A 137 9.71 -5.64 6.31
C LEU A 137 10.16 -6.25 4.97
N ARG A 138 11.47 -6.47 4.82
CA ARG A 138 11.99 -7.32 3.75
C ARG A 138 12.20 -8.74 4.29
N ARG A 139 11.45 -9.70 3.75
CA ARG A 139 11.70 -11.13 3.98
C ARG A 139 13.13 -11.43 3.52
N GLY A 140 13.95 -12.00 4.39
CA GLY A 140 15.27 -12.48 3.99
C GLY A 140 15.13 -13.52 2.88
N ASN A 141 16.17 -13.67 2.04
CA ASN A 141 16.21 -14.76 1.07
C ASN A 141 16.04 -16.08 1.84
N VAL A 142 14.85 -16.67 1.77
CA VAL A 142 14.67 -18.07 2.08
C VAL A 142 15.21 -18.77 0.85
N GLY A 143 16.45 -19.25 0.93
CA GLY A 143 17.05 -20.05 -0.14
C GLY A 143 16.08 -21.15 -0.53
N ARG A 144 15.66 -21.15 -1.78
CA ARG A 144 15.20 -22.36 -2.47
C ARG A 144 16.37 -22.92 -3.23
#